data_AF-A0A959TAS5-F1
#
_entry.id   AF-A0A959TAS5-F1
#
_cell.length_a   1.000
_cell.length_b   1.000
_cell.length_c   1.000
_cell.angle_alpha   90.00
_cell.angle_beta   90.00
_cell.angle_gamma   90.00
#
_symmetry.space_group_name_H-M   'P 1'
#
loop_
_entity.id
_entity.type
_entity.pdbx_description
1 polymer ?
#
loop_
_entity_poly.entity_id
_entity_poly.type
_entity_poly.pdbx_seq_one_letter_code
_entity_poly.pdbx_strand_id
1 'polypeptide(L)'
;MDRSVGLTSHHGPRGGGPVNDDCAGAISLTPGTPCSPITVDATGATQSLPAITCNAFTGTADDDVWFSFVATGPSHTIEVTGGTDYDAVAELLEGSCGSLVSIGCAD
;
A
#
# COMPACT_ATOMS: atom_id res chain seq x y z
N MET A 1 3.68 17.21 -1.56
CA MET A 1 4.64 16.10 -1.76
C MET A 1 3.82 14.89 -2.18
N ASP A 2 4.31 14.12 -3.15
CA ASP A 2 3.66 12.87 -3.57
C ASP A 2 3.97 11.79 -2.55
N ARG A 3 2.93 11.11 -2.06
CA ARG A 3 3.01 10.05 -1.05
C ARG A 3 2.48 8.77 -1.65
N SER A 4 3.17 7.67 -1.38
CA SER A 4 2.75 6.33 -1.80
C SER A 4 2.37 5.50 -0.58
N VAL A 5 1.39 4.63 -0.73
CA VAL A 5 1.02 3.63 0.27
C VAL A 5 1.28 2.26 -0.35
N GLY A 6 2.19 1.51 0.25
CA GLY A 6 2.37 0.09 -0.02
C GLY A 6 1.52 -0.70 0.97
N LEU A 7 0.66 -1.58 0.47
CA LEU A 7 -0.08 -2.52 1.30
C LEU A 7 0.47 -3.91 1.05
N THR A 8 0.71 -4.68 2.11
CA THR A 8 1.10 -6.10 1.99
C THR A 8 0.12 -7.00 2.73
N SER A 9 -0.07 -8.22 2.21
CA SER A 9 -0.75 -9.35 2.87
C SER A 9 0.08 -10.64 2.76
N HIS A 10 -0.37 -11.71 3.41
CA HIS A 10 0.38 -12.95 3.70
C HIS A 10 0.03 -14.13 2.76
N HIS A 11 -0.04 -13.96 1.43
CA HIS A 11 -0.25 -15.07 0.50
C HIS A 11 0.82 -15.12 -0.62
N GLY A 12 1.22 -16.34 -0.99
CA GLY A 12 2.40 -16.54 -1.85
C GLY A 12 2.20 -16.22 -3.34
N PRO A 13 3.30 -16.01 -4.10
CA PRO A 13 3.28 -15.36 -5.41
C PRO A 13 2.74 -16.26 -6.53
N ARG A 14 1.87 -15.71 -7.39
CA ARG A 14 1.50 -16.28 -8.71
C ARG A 14 1.55 -15.20 -9.78
N GLY A 15 2.39 -15.38 -10.80
CA GLY A 15 2.66 -14.37 -11.82
C GLY A 15 1.41 -13.89 -12.58
N GLY A 16 1.31 -12.57 -12.75
CA GLY A 16 0.20 -11.87 -13.41
C GLY A 16 -0.56 -10.92 -12.47
N GLY A 17 0.13 -10.30 -11.51
CA GLY A 17 -0.45 -9.44 -10.48
C GLY A 17 -1.26 -8.24 -10.99
N PRO A 18 -1.95 -7.53 -10.09
CA PRO A 18 -2.82 -6.42 -10.44
C PRO A 18 -2.02 -5.26 -11.07
N VAL A 19 -2.74 -4.30 -11.67
CA VAL A 19 -2.10 -3.13 -12.32
C VAL A 19 -1.19 -2.34 -11.36
N ASN A 20 -1.46 -2.41 -10.07
CA ASN A 20 -0.73 -1.73 -9.01
C ASN A 20 0.11 -2.69 -8.15
N ASP A 21 0.58 -3.79 -8.73
CA ASP A 21 1.52 -4.73 -8.10
C ASP A 21 2.85 -4.06 -7.75
N ASP A 22 3.32 -3.14 -8.61
CA ASP A 22 4.55 -2.38 -8.42
C ASP A 22 4.28 -0.90 -8.11
N CYS A 23 5.22 -0.24 -7.43
CA CYS A 23 5.13 1.20 -7.17
C CYS A 23 5.02 2.07 -8.43
N ALA A 24 5.49 1.57 -9.59
CA ALA A 24 5.36 2.26 -10.87
C ALA A 24 3.91 2.26 -11.40
N GLY A 25 3.09 1.28 -10.96
CA GLY A 25 1.68 1.12 -11.29
C GLY A 25 0.72 1.64 -10.22
N ALA A 26 1.22 2.37 -9.21
CA ALA A 26 0.43 2.85 -8.09
C ALA A 26 -0.84 3.59 -8.55
N ILE A 27 -2.00 3.19 -8.02
CA ILE A 27 -3.27 3.85 -8.35
C ILE A 27 -3.34 5.19 -7.63
N SER A 28 -3.56 6.27 -8.40
CA SER A 28 -3.67 7.61 -7.84
C SER A 28 -5.03 7.84 -7.16
N LEU A 29 -4.98 8.18 -5.89
CA LEU A 29 -6.09 8.57 -5.04
C LEU A 29 -6.12 10.09 -4.88
N THR A 30 -7.33 10.65 -4.86
CA THR A 30 -7.54 12.06 -4.55
C THR A 30 -8.05 12.18 -3.11
N PRO A 31 -7.30 12.78 -2.18
CA PRO A 31 -7.79 13.01 -0.82
C PRO A 31 -9.06 13.88 -0.84
N GLY A 32 -10.07 13.48 -0.08
CA GLY A 32 -11.35 14.18 -0.04
C GLY A 32 -12.18 13.89 1.20
N THR A 33 -13.14 14.76 1.47
CA THR A 33 -14.17 14.61 2.50
C THR A 33 -15.54 14.91 1.87
N PRO A 34 -16.42 13.92 1.67
CA PRO A 34 -16.30 12.52 2.08
C PRO A 34 -15.18 11.76 1.34
N CYS A 35 -14.71 10.66 1.95
CA CYS A 35 -13.77 9.74 1.33
C CYS A 35 -14.44 9.06 0.12
N SER A 36 -13.67 8.83 -0.94
CA SER A 36 -14.10 8.07 -2.13
C SER A 36 -13.23 6.81 -2.23
N PRO A 37 -13.60 5.72 -1.52
CA PRO A 37 -12.80 4.50 -1.51
C PRO A 37 -12.80 3.81 -2.87
N ILE A 38 -11.74 3.07 -3.15
CA ILE A 38 -11.67 2.15 -4.28
C ILE A 38 -11.43 0.73 -3.77
N THR A 39 -11.99 -0.25 -4.47
CA THR A 39 -11.78 -1.66 -4.18
C THR A 39 -10.86 -2.25 -5.24
N VAL A 40 -9.82 -2.95 -4.81
CA VAL A 40 -8.90 -3.68 -5.68
C VAL A 40 -8.85 -5.15 -5.27
N ASP A 41 -8.46 -6.00 -6.21
CA ASP A 41 -8.12 -7.40 -5.95
C ASP A 41 -6.59 -7.52 -5.89
N ALA A 42 -6.06 -7.97 -4.76
CA ALA A 42 -4.63 -8.20 -4.57
C ALA A 42 -4.20 -9.60 -5.02
N THR A 43 -5.12 -10.42 -5.56
CA THR A 43 -4.81 -11.77 -6.01
C THR A 43 -3.67 -11.78 -7.04
N GLY A 44 -2.61 -12.52 -6.72
CA GLY A 44 -1.45 -12.65 -7.60
C GLY A 44 -0.48 -11.47 -7.54
N ALA A 45 -0.68 -10.54 -6.61
CA ALA A 45 0.34 -9.57 -6.26
C ALA A 45 1.63 -10.26 -5.82
N THR A 46 2.73 -9.53 -5.86
CA THR A 46 4.07 -10.02 -5.60
C THR A 46 4.82 -9.06 -4.70
N GLN A 47 5.93 -9.54 -4.15
CA GLN A 47 6.84 -8.68 -3.40
C GLN A 47 7.49 -7.62 -4.30
N SER A 48 7.24 -6.36 -3.99
CA SER A 48 7.87 -5.19 -4.62
C SER A 48 8.94 -4.56 -3.72
N LEU A 49 8.76 -4.59 -2.38
CA LEU A 49 9.72 -4.12 -1.38
C LEU A 49 9.89 -5.12 -0.23
N PRO A 50 11.03 -5.11 0.48
CA PRO A 50 11.19 -5.89 1.70
C PRO A 50 10.15 -5.51 2.77
N ALA A 51 9.64 -6.50 3.49
CA ALA A 51 8.74 -6.26 4.61
C ALA A 51 9.39 -5.37 5.68
N ILE A 52 8.58 -4.50 6.28
CA ILE A 52 8.97 -3.68 7.42
C ILE A 52 8.41 -4.24 8.73
N THR A 53 9.04 -3.86 9.84
CA THR A 53 8.46 -4.08 11.16
C THR A 53 7.42 -3.00 11.44
N CYS A 54 6.15 -3.38 11.54
CA CYS A 54 5.07 -2.50 11.98
C CYS A 54 4.47 -3.00 13.30
N ASN A 55 4.29 -2.11 14.28
CA ASN A 55 3.70 -2.46 15.58
C ASN A 55 4.34 -3.70 16.26
N ALA A 56 5.66 -3.88 16.10
CA ALA A 56 6.47 -5.04 16.55
C ALA A 56 6.21 -6.37 15.83
N PHE A 57 5.33 -6.39 14.82
CA PHE A 57 5.17 -7.50 13.89
C PHE A 57 5.95 -7.25 12.59
N THR A 58 6.45 -8.31 11.98
CA THR A 58 7.07 -8.24 10.64
C THR A 58 6.45 -9.35 9.84
N GLY A 59 5.59 -8.98 8.90
CA GLY A 59 4.96 -9.92 7.99
C GLY A 59 5.94 -10.42 6.92
N THR A 60 5.42 -11.25 6.03
CA THR A 60 6.01 -11.45 4.72
C THR A 60 5.43 -10.39 3.79
N ALA A 61 6.29 -9.72 3.04
CA ALA A 61 5.85 -8.86 1.95
C ALA A 61 5.78 -9.74 0.71
N ASP A 62 4.65 -10.39 0.47
CA ASP A 62 4.45 -11.26 -0.70
C ASP A 62 3.29 -10.83 -1.61
N ASP A 63 2.43 -9.91 -1.16
CA ASP A 63 1.28 -9.38 -1.90
C ASP A 63 1.25 -7.84 -1.92
N ASP A 64 2.27 -7.17 -2.45
CA ASP A 64 2.31 -5.72 -2.41
C ASP A 64 1.30 -5.10 -3.41
N VAL A 65 0.44 -4.19 -2.92
CA VAL A 65 -0.38 -3.33 -3.79
C VAL A 65 -0.19 -1.86 -3.47
N TRP A 66 -0.07 -1.05 -4.52
CA TRP A 66 0.39 0.33 -4.43
C TRP A 66 -0.70 1.36 -4.73
N PHE A 67 -0.73 2.41 -3.92
CA PHE A 67 -1.55 3.60 -4.14
C PHE A 67 -0.69 4.85 -3.98
N SER A 68 -1.07 5.95 -4.63
CA SER A 68 -0.40 7.24 -4.48
C SER A 68 -1.39 8.37 -4.24
N PHE A 69 -0.97 9.43 -3.57
CA PHE A 69 -1.76 10.64 -3.42
C PHE A 69 -0.87 11.86 -3.21
N VAL A 70 -1.33 13.01 -3.70
CA VAL A 70 -0.71 14.28 -3.37
C VAL A 70 -1.36 14.83 -2.11
N ALA A 71 -0.56 15.00 -1.04
CA ALA A 71 -1.05 15.58 0.20
C ALA A 71 -1.59 17.00 -0.02
N THR A 72 -2.83 17.24 0.41
CA THR A 72 -3.52 18.55 0.31
C THR A 72 -3.54 19.30 1.64
N GLY A 73 -3.06 18.67 2.71
CA GLY A 73 -2.94 19.26 4.05
C GLY A 73 -1.85 18.61 4.89
N PRO A 74 -1.62 19.11 6.11
CA PRO A 74 -0.60 18.57 7.02
C PRO A 74 -0.98 17.22 7.62
N SER A 75 -2.27 16.86 7.58
CA SER A 75 -2.81 15.65 8.18
C SER A 75 -3.75 14.96 7.20
N HIS A 76 -3.61 13.63 7.12
CA HIS A 76 -4.47 12.75 6.33
C HIS A 76 -4.74 11.50 7.14
N THR A 77 -5.95 10.97 7.02
CA THR A 77 -6.29 9.62 7.49
C THR A 77 -6.27 8.70 6.28
N ILE A 78 -5.55 7.58 6.40
CA ILE A 78 -5.57 6.50 5.42
C ILE A 78 -6.35 5.37 6.06
N GLU A 79 -7.36 4.87 5.36
CA GLU A 79 -8.21 3.78 5.81
C GLU A 79 -8.09 2.64 4.83
N VAL A 80 -7.78 1.45 5.35
CA VAL A 80 -7.71 0.21 4.58
C VAL A 80 -8.76 -0.71 5.16
N THR A 81 -9.64 -1.22 4.31
CA THR A 81 -10.63 -2.22 4.69
C THR A 81 -10.33 -3.50 3.93
N GLY A 82 -9.81 -4.50 4.64
CA GLY A 82 -9.58 -5.82 4.10
C GLY A 82 -10.87 -6.59 3.83
N GLY A 83 -10.81 -7.52 2.88
CA GLY A 83 -11.83 -8.56 2.73
C GLY A 83 -11.78 -9.56 3.90
N THR A 84 -12.60 -10.60 3.82
CA THR A 84 -12.54 -11.72 4.78
C THR A 84 -11.14 -12.33 4.77
N ASP A 85 -10.55 -12.52 5.96
CA ASP A 85 -9.20 -13.08 6.17
C ASP A 85 -8.05 -12.26 5.56
N TYR A 86 -8.29 -11.01 5.18
CA TYR A 86 -7.24 -10.10 4.70
C TYR A 86 -6.71 -9.28 5.88
N ASP A 87 -5.55 -9.70 6.38
CA ASP A 87 -4.77 -8.95 7.37
C ASP A 87 -3.82 -8.02 6.62
N ALA A 88 -4.04 -6.71 6.76
CA ALA A 88 -3.41 -5.70 5.92
C ALA A 88 -2.39 -4.90 6.73
N VAL A 89 -1.13 -4.95 6.32
CA VAL A 89 -0.15 -3.98 6.78
C VAL A 89 -0.08 -2.84 5.78
N ALA A 90 -0.35 -1.62 6.24
CA ALA A 90 -0.24 -0.41 5.44
C ALA A 90 1.03 0.35 5.80
N GLU A 91 1.91 0.55 4.82
CA GLU A 91 3.10 1.40 4.95
C GLU A 91 2.90 2.69 4.15
N LEU A 92 3.13 3.83 4.79
CA LEU A 92 3.19 5.13 4.14
C LEU A 92 4.63 5.46 3.77
N LEU A 93 4.88 5.71 2.49
CA LEU A 93 6.16 6.07 1.93
C LEU A 93 6.12 7.44 1.24
N GLU A 94 7.26 8.11 1.17
CA GLU A 94 7.44 9.38 0.47
C GLU A 94 8.59 9.27 -0.55
N GLY A 95 8.44 9.92 -1.70
CA GLY A 95 9.46 9.96 -2.75
C GLY A 95 8.95 9.41 -4.08
N SER A 96 9.88 9.00 -4.94
CA SER A 96 9.59 8.39 -6.22
C SER A 96 9.88 6.89 -6.17
N CYS A 97 9.15 6.09 -6.95
CA CYS A 97 9.41 4.66 -7.10
C CYS A 97 10.90 4.41 -7.41
N GLY A 98 11.52 3.50 -6.65
CA GLY A 98 12.98 3.26 -6.65
C GLY A 98 13.80 4.13 -5.68
N SER A 99 13.20 5.10 -5.00
CA SER A 99 13.82 5.95 -3.97
C SER A 99 12.82 6.35 -2.89
N LEU A 100 11.89 5.44 -2.57
CA LEU A 100 10.88 5.62 -1.55
C LEU A 100 11.49 5.52 -0.15
N VAL A 101 11.00 6.35 0.76
CA VAL A 101 11.38 6.36 2.18
C VAL A 101 10.15 6.11 3.03
N SER A 102 10.22 5.11 3.90
CA SER A 102 9.19 4.83 4.90
C SER A 102 9.02 5.99 5.87
N ILE A 103 7.78 6.42 6.10
CA ILE A 103 7.45 7.49 7.07
C ILE A 103 6.51 7.05 8.17
N GLY A 104 5.88 5.88 8.04
CA GLY A 104 5.02 5.30 9.07
C GLY A 104 4.27 4.07 8.55
N CYS A 105 3.63 3.35 9.46
CA CYS A 105 2.87 2.16 9.12
C CYS A 105 1.69 1.95 10.08
N ALA A 106 0.75 1.10 9.68
CA ALA A 106 -0.31 0.54 10.50
C ALA A 106 -0.51 -0.94 10.18
N ASP A 107 -0.86 -1.71 11.21
CA ASP A 107 -1.22 -3.13 11.21
C ASP A 107 -2.39 -3.27 12.19
#